data_AF-A0A9C8A945-F1
#
_entry.id   AF-A0A9C8A945-F1
#
_cell.length_a   1.000
_cell.length_b   1.000
_cell.length_c   1.000
_cell.angle_alpha   90.00
_cell.angle_beta   90.00
_cell.angle_gamma   90.00
#
_symmetry.space_group_name_H-M   'P 1'
#
loop_
_entity.id
_entity.type
_entity.pdbx_description
1 polymer ?
#
loop_
_entity_poly.entity_id
_entity_poly.type
_entity_poly.pdbx_seq_one_letter_code
_entity_poly.pdbx_strand_id
1 'polypeptide(L)'
;HLLEYDDVLNTQREKIYGQRDLVFKKPDLSEDILEMLHSEIQQRVENTVWEAERDEDQDSPWRLLAWLSQIQPTLTFQHQQVPSYTIRLLLNKIRQESPGLKKDQLVPVLVELGKDVLVAEEKYILGAVDRILVERQYRYQDQLDSRMETLDTFLEGLSLGSEEPLNPQAVFNEMRELIRTRFELSQNQIKELIEGPGEELEEILRTQVESQLLDLEFKRLIGGVERLLGAPLEAEQIQNEDSSWESVTEWIFKQIEEQFANRHRTYFDDPDDSIITKSIETGLKEVQTDELSDSDLVKILGLMVEGRRAAFDKKSHKRIWLRTQRLRYTFYAARLLNQIDQVTAQNDILEHLDNARLIVQDAWGLNEITRLKDVQLSQLEDKVRDIIREEIGDDVFEKYTHQNLDTVPDDLKEDIRDLLGRSVVSNIYRDLFLRVISELWVEYLTQMEALRVAIGLEAYAQRDPLVQYKNRGFEMFQQLMDDMRIGVVNRIFTFQPRNLDRIQAGFEESPAAPKAD
;
A
#
# COMPACT_ATOMS: atom_id res chain seq x y z
N HIS A 1 19.72 37.10 -12.98
CA HIS A 1 18.80 35.96 -13.11
C HIS A 1 19.43 34.62 -12.75
N LEU A 2 20.55 34.15 -13.33
CA LEU A 2 21.18 32.87 -12.91
C LEU A 2 21.54 32.82 -11.40
N LEU A 3 22.19 33.89 -10.89
CA LEU A 3 22.52 34.02 -9.46
C LEU A 3 21.28 33.96 -8.53
N GLU A 4 20.15 34.51 -8.96
CA GLU A 4 18.94 34.59 -8.12
C GLU A 4 18.19 33.25 -8.03
N TYR A 5 18.35 32.37 -9.03
CA TYR A 5 17.86 30.99 -8.98
C TYR A 5 18.74 30.15 -8.03
N ASP A 6 20.05 30.35 -8.10
CA ASP A 6 21.01 29.66 -7.24
C ASP A 6 20.81 30.04 -5.76
N ASP A 7 20.43 31.29 -5.46
CA ASP A 7 20.12 31.74 -4.09
C ASP A 7 18.97 30.95 -3.44
N VAL A 8 17.92 30.61 -4.22
CA VAL A 8 16.78 29.81 -3.73
C VAL A 8 17.26 28.40 -3.36
N LEU A 9 18.01 27.77 -4.27
CA LEU A 9 18.56 26.43 -4.06
C LEU A 9 19.55 26.39 -2.89
N ASN A 10 20.39 27.42 -2.73
CA ASN A 10 21.33 27.53 -1.62
C ASN A 10 20.59 27.61 -0.28
N THR A 11 19.53 28.43 -0.18
CA THR A 11 18.71 28.54 1.04
C THR A 11 18.07 27.19 1.42
N GLN A 12 17.52 26.48 0.43
CA GLN A 12 16.92 25.16 0.64
C GLN A 12 17.97 24.12 1.03
N ARG A 13 19.15 24.18 0.40
CA ARG A 13 20.30 23.34 0.69
C ARG A 13 20.77 23.51 2.14
N GLU A 14 20.90 24.75 2.60
CA GLU A 14 21.26 25.05 4.00
C GLU A 14 20.26 24.42 4.98
N LYS A 15 18.96 24.49 4.67
CA LYS A 15 17.92 23.89 5.50
C LYS A 15 18.03 22.35 5.54
N ILE A 16 18.23 21.70 4.40
CA ILE A 16 18.37 20.23 4.32
C ILE A 16 19.63 19.74 5.03
N TYR A 17 20.78 20.37 4.78
CA TYR A 17 22.01 19.97 5.48
C TYR A 17 21.98 20.32 6.96
N GLY A 18 21.31 21.39 7.36
CA GLY A 18 21.05 21.70 8.76
C GLY A 18 20.26 20.58 9.45
N GLN A 19 19.19 20.08 8.84
CA GLN A 19 18.44 18.94 9.38
C GLN A 19 19.27 17.66 9.41
N ARG A 20 20.03 17.38 8.35
CA ARG A 20 20.94 16.23 8.27
C ARG A 20 21.96 16.24 9.42
N ASP A 21 22.55 17.40 9.71
CA ASP A 21 23.52 17.58 10.79
C ASP A 21 22.88 17.41 12.16
N LEU A 22 21.65 17.88 12.36
CA LEU A 22 20.89 17.67 13.60
C LEU A 22 20.64 16.18 13.84
N VAL A 23 20.15 15.47 12.82
CA VAL A 23 19.93 14.02 12.88
C VAL A 23 21.23 13.27 13.19
N PHE A 24 22.35 13.71 12.62
CA PHE A 24 23.65 13.10 12.85
C PHE A 24 24.14 13.27 14.30
N LYS A 25 23.95 14.46 14.88
CA LYS A 25 24.51 14.83 16.19
C LYS A 25 23.64 14.44 17.38
N LYS A 26 22.30 14.39 17.21
CA LYS A 26 21.39 14.06 18.30
C LYS A 26 21.71 12.68 18.90
N PRO A 27 21.79 12.53 20.23
CA PRO A 27 22.07 11.24 20.86
C PRO A 27 20.93 10.24 20.64
N ASP A 28 19.68 10.71 20.76
CA ASP A 28 18.46 9.96 20.53
C ASP A 28 17.56 10.65 19.50
N LEU A 29 16.95 9.86 18.61
CA LEU A 29 15.99 10.29 17.58
C LEU A 29 14.59 9.72 17.83
N SER A 30 14.38 9.03 18.95
CA SER A 30 13.11 8.38 19.27
C SER A 30 11.95 9.37 19.35
N GLU A 31 12.14 10.52 20.02
CA GLU A 31 11.12 11.58 20.11
C GLU A 31 10.81 12.19 18.74
N ASP A 32 11.84 12.51 17.94
CA ASP A 32 11.64 13.05 16.58
C ASP A 32 10.80 12.10 15.72
N ILE A 33 11.11 10.80 15.77
CA ILE A 33 10.37 9.75 15.06
C ILE A 33 8.93 9.66 15.55
N LEU A 34 8.71 9.70 16.86
CA LEU A 34 7.38 9.63 17.45
C LEU A 34 6.53 10.83 17.04
N GLU A 35 7.07 12.04 17.06
CA GLU A 35 6.35 13.24 16.59
C GLU A 35 5.92 13.11 15.12
N MET A 36 6.81 12.60 14.26
CA MET A 36 6.50 12.38 12.84
C MET A 36 5.44 11.30 12.64
N LEU A 37 5.55 10.19 13.38
CA LEU A 37 4.56 9.12 13.36
C LEU A 37 3.20 9.64 13.83
N HIS A 38 3.15 10.35 14.97
CA HIS A 38 1.93 10.91 15.52
C HIS A 38 1.23 11.86 14.56
N SER A 39 2.00 12.77 13.95
CA SER A 39 1.48 13.71 12.95
C SER A 39 0.91 12.98 11.73
N GLU A 40 1.58 11.95 11.23
CA GLU A 40 1.12 11.17 10.07
C GLU A 40 -0.14 10.37 10.39
N ILE A 41 -0.20 9.73 11.56
CA ILE A 41 -1.40 9.01 12.02
C ILE A 41 -2.58 9.97 12.16
N GLN A 42 -2.38 11.11 12.81
CA GLN A 42 -3.43 12.11 12.98
C GLN A 42 -3.99 12.55 11.62
N GLN A 43 -3.12 12.95 10.70
CA GLN A 43 -3.53 13.40 9.37
C GLN A 43 -4.30 12.31 8.61
N ARG A 44 -3.87 11.05 8.68
CA ARG A 44 -4.57 9.94 8.01
C ARG A 44 -5.91 9.61 8.65
N VAL A 45 -5.99 9.64 9.98
CA VAL A 45 -7.24 9.42 10.71
C VAL A 45 -8.24 10.54 10.43
N GLU A 46 -7.79 11.79 10.37
CA GLU A 46 -8.60 12.96 9.99
C GLU A 46 -9.12 12.88 8.55
N ASN A 47 -8.29 12.38 7.63
CA ASN A 47 -8.68 12.18 6.24
C ASN A 47 -9.48 10.90 6.01
N THR A 48 -9.67 10.04 7.01
CA THR A 48 -10.49 8.82 6.89
C THR A 48 -11.97 9.18 7.03
N VAL A 49 -12.80 8.67 6.12
CA VAL A 49 -14.26 8.73 6.15
C VAL A 49 -14.80 7.59 7.03
N TRP A 50 -15.21 7.94 8.25
CA TRP A 50 -15.72 7.02 9.28
C TRP A 50 -17.22 6.70 9.14
N GLU A 51 -17.95 7.48 8.33
CA GLU A 51 -19.40 7.30 8.14
C GLU A 51 -19.67 6.11 7.19
N ALA A 52 -20.39 5.09 7.67
CA ALA A 52 -20.73 3.89 6.91
C ALA A 52 -21.71 4.13 5.73
N GLU A 53 -22.31 5.31 5.64
CA GLU A 53 -23.32 5.69 4.64
C GLU A 53 -22.74 6.44 3.43
N ARG A 54 -21.47 6.89 3.49
CA ARG A 54 -20.81 7.52 2.34
C ARG A 54 -20.08 6.46 1.54
N ASP A 55 -20.60 6.20 0.35
CA ASP A 55 -20.12 5.25 -0.66
C ASP A 55 -18.76 5.67 -1.29
N GLU A 56 -17.90 6.35 -0.54
CA GLU A 56 -16.65 6.91 -1.04
C GLU A 56 -15.46 6.09 -0.52
N ASP A 57 -15.05 5.13 -1.34
CA ASP A 57 -13.92 4.22 -1.09
C ASP A 57 -12.56 4.91 -0.97
N GLN A 58 -12.44 6.19 -1.35
CA GLN A 58 -11.14 6.88 -1.40
C GLN A 58 -10.52 7.03 -0.01
N ASP A 59 -11.35 7.06 1.04
CA ASP A 59 -10.94 7.40 2.39
C ASP A 59 -11.54 6.46 3.45
N SER A 60 -11.94 5.23 3.08
CA SER A 60 -12.51 4.28 4.04
C SER A 60 -11.46 3.70 5.02
N PRO A 61 -11.82 3.32 6.27
CA PRO A 61 -10.87 2.82 7.28
C PRO A 61 -10.06 1.59 6.86
N TRP A 62 -10.53 0.81 5.88
CA TRP A 62 -9.73 -0.31 5.37
C TRP A 62 -8.42 0.17 4.72
N ARG A 63 -8.37 1.38 4.15
CA ARG A 63 -7.15 1.97 3.59
C ARG A 63 -6.16 2.35 4.68
N LEU A 64 -6.67 2.96 5.76
CA LEU A 64 -5.88 3.24 6.95
C LEU A 64 -5.28 1.93 7.50
N LEU A 65 -6.08 0.88 7.64
CA LEU A 65 -5.62 -0.44 8.09
C LEU A 65 -4.63 -1.10 7.14
N ALA A 66 -4.84 -0.96 5.82
CA ALA A 66 -3.92 -1.48 4.81
C ALA A 66 -2.55 -0.80 4.92
N TRP A 67 -2.54 0.53 5.05
CA TRP A 67 -1.32 1.31 5.28
C TRP A 67 -0.66 0.98 6.63
N LEU A 68 -1.43 0.88 7.72
CA LEU A 68 -0.92 0.45 9.03
C LEU A 68 -0.25 -0.93 8.97
N SER A 69 -0.86 -1.86 8.24
CA SER A 69 -0.31 -3.21 8.04
C SER A 69 0.92 -3.22 7.13
N GLN A 70 1.09 -2.20 6.28
CA GLN A 70 2.28 -2.01 5.46
C GLN A 70 3.44 -1.43 6.28
N ILE A 71 3.19 -0.40 7.10
CA ILE A 71 4.26 0.24 7.90
C ILE A 71 4.68 -0.64 9.06
N GLN A 72 3.73 -1.32 9.72
CA GLN A 72 3.95 -2.24 10.83
C GLN A 72 3.21 -3.56 10.54
N PRO A 73 3.78 -4.42 9.68
CA PRO A 73 3.27 -5.77 9.50
C PRO A 73 3.45 -6.56 10.80
N THR A 74 2.84 -7.75 10.88
CA THR A 74 3.13 -8.66 12.00
C THR A 74 4.63 -8.96 12.03
N LEU A 75 5.31 -8.56 13.11
CA LEU A 75 6.75 -8.76 13.29
C LEU A 75 6.98 -10.00 14.14
N THR A 76 8.05 -10.73 13.82
CA THR A 76 8.49 -11.88 14.62
C THR A 76 9.87 -11.58 15.19
N PHE A 77 9.98 -11.59 16.52
CA PHE A 77 11.25 -11.46 17.24
C PHE A 77 11.44 -12.69 18.12
N GLN A 78 12.41 -13.53 17.77
CA GLN A 78 12.66 -14.82 18.44
C GLN A 78 11.38 -15.68 18.55
N HIS A 79 10.73 -15.70 19.72
CA HIS A 79 9.50 -16.44 20.00
C HIS A 79 8.25 -15.55 20.18
N GLN A 80 8.42 -14.23 20.18
CA GLN A 80 7.35 -13.26 20.35
C GLN A 80 6.87 -12.74 18.99
N GLN A 81 5.55 -12.66 18.84
CA GLN A 81 4.90 -12.05 17.69
C GLN A 81 4.36 -10.68 18.11
N VAL A 82 4.66 -9.65 17.33
CA VAL A 82 4.03 -8.34 17.45
C VAL A 82 2.99 -8.26 16.33
N PRO A 83 1.69 -8.37 16.62
CA PRO A 83 0.66 -8.33 15.58
C PRO A 83 0.67 -6.99 14.85
N SER A 84 0.27 -6.96 13.57
CA SER A 84 -0.17 -5.70 12.97
C SER A 84 -1.43 -5.18 13.67
N TYR A 85 -1.73 -3.89 13.54
CA TYR A 85 -2.95 -3.33 14.14
C TYR A 85 -4.23 -4.03 13.66
N THR A 86 -4.28 -4.40 12.38
CA THR A 86 -5.37 -5.22 11.81
C THR A 86 -5.55 -6.54 12.58
N ILE A 87 -4.46 -7.25 12.87
CA ILE A 87 -4.52 -8.50 13.63
C ILE A 87 -4.87 -8.24 15.10
N ARG A 88 -4.36 -7.15 15.69
CA ARG A 88 -4.71 -6.73 17.06
C ARG A 88 -6.21 -6.54 17.23
N LEU A 89 -6.88 -5.90 16.27
CA LEU A 89 -8.35 -5.73 16.30
C LEU A 89 -9.07 -7.08 16.34
N LEU A 90 -8.61 -8.06 15.57
CA LEU A 90 -9.18 -9.43 15.60
C LEU A 90 -8.90 -10.12 16.94
N LEU A 91 -7.69 -9.99 17.49
CA LEU A 91 -7.36 -10.56 18.80
C LEU A 91 -8.25 -9.97 19.89
N ASN A 92 -8.41 -8.65 19.92
CA ASN A 92 -9.27 -7.96 20.87
C ASN A 92 -10.71 -8.48 20.78
N LYS A 93 -11.24 -8.63 19.55
CA LYS A 93 -12.56 -9.21 19.29
C LYS A 93 -12.69 -10.65 19.82
N ILE A 94 -11.72 -11.52 19.51
CA ILE A 94 -11.71 -12.92 19.99
C ILE A 94 -11.68 -12.96 21.52
N ARG A 95 -10.83 -12.15 22.16
CA ARG A 95 -10.68 -12.10 23.62
C ARG A 95 -11.93 -11.55 24.32
N GLN A 96 -12.58 -10.55 23.71
CA GLN A 96 -13.80 -9.95 24.24
C GLN A 96 -14.97 -10.94 24.20
N GLU A 97 -15.13 -11.70 23.10
CA GLU A 97 -16.24 -12.65 22.94
C GLU A 97 -15.99 -14.01 23.56
N SER A 98 -14.73 -14.41 23.70
CA SER A 98 -14.32 -15.69 24.29
C SER A 98 -13.24 -15.50 25.37
N PRO A 99 -13.56 -14.89 26.53
CA PRO A 99 -12.61 -14.75 27.62
C PRO A 99 -12.15 -16.12 28.15
N GLY A 100 -10.83 -16.31 28.29
CA GLY A 100 -10.26 -17.59 28.76
C GLY A 100 -10.36 -18.74 27.75
N LEU A 101 -10.49 -18.43 26.45
CA LEU A 101 -10.56 -19.41 25.37
C LEU A 101 -9.42 -20.43 25.46
N LYS A 102 -9.81 -21.71 25.50
CA LYS A 102 -8.90 -22.86 25.56
C LYS A 102 -8.60 -23.43 24.18
N LYS A 103 -7.51 -24.21 24.11
CA LYS A 103 -7.03 -24.86 22.90
C LYS A 103 -8.10 -25.69 22.17
N ASP A 104 -8.90 -26.46 22.90
CA ASP A 104 -9.94 -27.35 22.36
C ASP A 104 -11.18 -26.61 21.82
N GLN A 105 -11.36 -25.36 22.24
CA GLN A 105 -12.48 -24.49 21.85
C GLN A 105 -12.14 -23.56 20.68
N LEU A 106 -10.87 -23.49 20.27
CA LEU A 106 -10.40 -22.47 19.31
C LEU A 106 -10.94 -22.66 17.90
N VAL A 107 -11.03 -23.91 17.42
CA VAL A 107 -11.43 -24.22 16.05
C VAL A 107 -12.78 -23.61 15.67
N PRO A 108 -13.90 -23.84 16.41
CA PRO A 108 -15.18 -23.25 16.03
C PRO A 108 -15.16 -21.72 16.06
N VAL A 109 -14.45 -21.10 17.02
CA VAL A 109 -14.34 -19.63 17.12
C VAL A 109 -13.65 -19.04 15.89
N LEU A 110 -12.52 -19.62 15.47
CA LEU A 110 -11.78 -19.12 14.32
C LEU A 110 -12.44 -19.47 12.98
N VAL A 111 -13.19 -20.56 12.90
CA VAL A 111 -13.99 -20.89 11.71
C VAL A 111 -15.10 -19.85 11.52
N GLU A 112 -15.84 -19.50 12.57
CA GLU A 112 -16.87 -18.45 12.49
C GLU A 112 -16.26 -17.09 12.16
N LEU A 113 -15.13 -16.72 12.77
CA LEU A 113 -14.39 -15.52 12.40
C LEU A 113 -13.98 -15.54 10.91
N GLY A 114 -13.53 -16.69 10.41
CA GLY A 114 -13.16 -16.84 9.00
C GLY A 114 -14.33 -16.61 8.05
N LYS A 115 -15.53 -17.11 8.39
CA LYS A 115 -16.76 -16.89 7.63
C LYS A 115 -17.13 -15.41 7.61
N ASP A 116 -17.14 -14.77 8.77
CA ASP A 116 -17.38 -13.34 8.95
C ASP A 116 -16.43 -12.47 8.10
N VAL A 117 -15.15 -12.85 8.06
CA VAL A 117 -14.13 -12.21 7.24
C VAL A 117 -14.43 -12.36 5.75
N LEU A 118 -14.81 -13.56 5.31
CA LEU A 118 -15.13 -13.81 3.90
C LEU A 118 -16.37 -13.02 3.46
N VAL A 119 -17.40 -12.93 4.30
CA VAL A 119 -18.60 -12.13 4.05
C VAL A 119 -18.27 -10.63 3.98
N ALA A 120 -17.39 -10.13 4.86
CA ALA A 120 -16.95 -8.74 4.81
C ALA A 120 -16.15 -8.43 3.53
N GLU A 121 -15.32 -9.36 3.08
CA GLU A 121 -14.58 -9.26 1.82
C GLU A 121 -15.54 -9.26 0.61
N GLU A 122 -16.51 -10.16 0.56
CA GLU A 122 -17.53 -10.23 -0.48
C GLU A 122 -18.31 -8.92 -0.60
N LYS A 123 -18.87 -8.43 0.51
CA LYS A 123 -19.63 -7.17 0.53
C LYS A 123 -18.80 -5.99 0.02
N TYR A 124 -17.54 -5.91 0.41
CA TYR A 124 -16.65 -4.85 -0.06
C TYR A 124 -16.43 -4.94 -1.58
N ILE A 125 -16.12 -6.12 -2.08
CA ILE A 125 -15.84 -6.33 -3.51
C ILE A 125 -17.09 -6.02 -4.35
N LEU A 126 -18.28 -6.49 -3.95
CA LEU A 126 -19.53 -6.20 -4.65
C LEU A 126 -19.78 -4.69 -4.71
N GLY A 127 -19.63 -3.96 -3.61
CA GLY A 127 -19.80 -2.50 -3.60
C GLY A 127 -18.75 -1.78 -4.46
N ALA A 128 -17.49 -2.22 -4.44
CA ALA A 128 -16.45 -1.63 -5.28
C ALA A 128 -16.71 -1.88 -6.77
N VAL A 129 -17.22 -3.06 -7.14
CA VAL A 129 -17.60 -3.40 -8.51
C VAL A 129 -18.80 -2.59 -8.97
N ASP A 130 -19.83 -2.43 -8.13
CA ASP A 130 -21.00 -1.60 -8.40
C ASP A 130 -20.60 -0.16 -8.77
N ARG A 131 -19.73 0.46 -7.97
CA ARG A 131 -19.22 1.81 -8.27
C ARG A 131 -18.43 1.89 -9.58
N ILE A 132 -17.58 0.89 -9.85
CA ILE A 132 -16.84 0.82 -11.11
C ILE A 132 -17.81 0.71 -12.29
N LEU A 133 -18.86 -0.11 -12.16
CA LEU A 133 -19.90 -0.26 -13.18
C LEU A 133 -20.62 1.06 -13.43
N VAL A 134 -21.10 1.73 -12.39
CA VAL A 134 -21.79 3.03 -12.51
C VAL A 134 -20.90 4.07 -13.19
N GLU A 135 -19.65 4.25 -12.74
CA GLU A 135 -18.71 5.21 -13.34
C GLU A 135 -18.38 4.85 -14.81
N ARG A 136 -18.34 3.56 -15.14
CA ARG A 136 -18.09 3.09 -16.51
C ARG A 136 -19.32 3.24 -17.40
N GLN A 137 -20.53 3.06 -16.87
CA GLN A 137 -21.77 3.24 -17.61
C GLN A 137 -21.93 4.68 -18.09
N TYR A 138 -21.70 5.66 -17.20
CA TYR A 138 -21.71 7.08 -17.59
C TYR A 138 -20.67 7.37 -18.68
N ARG A 139 -19.44 6.89 -18.52
CA ARG A 139 -18.38 7.08 -19.53
C ARG A 139 -18.68 6.39 -20.86
N TYR A 140 -19.33 5.22 -20.83
CA TYR A 140 -19.76 4.52 -22.02
C TYR A 140 -20.83 5.33 -22.75
N GLN A 141 -21.85 5.82 -22.03
CA GLN A 141 -22.93 6.62 -22.61
C GLN A 141 -22.39 7.91 -23.24
N ASP A 142 -21.53 8.65 -22.53
CA ASP A 142 -20.91 9.87 -23.06
C ASP A 142 -20.11 9.59 -24.35
N GLN A 143 -19.39 8.46 -24.39
CA GLN A 143 -18.64 8.06 -25.58
C GLN A 143 -19.57 7.67 -26.73
N LEU A 144 -20.63 6.91 -26.45
CA LEU A 144 -21.62 6.48 -27.43
C LEU A 144 -22.30 7.70 -28.05
N ASP A 145 -22.82 8.61 -27.23
CA ASP A 145 -23.50 9.83 -27.68
C ASP A 145 -22.59 10.68 -28.57
N SER A 146 -21.33 10.88 -28.15
CA SER A 146 -20.33 11.60 -28.96
C SER A 146 -20.04 10.91 -30.30
N ARG A 147 -20.01 9.58 -30.35
CA ARG A 147 -19.79 8.84 -31.61
C ARG A 147 -21.01 8.86 -32.51
N MET A 148 -22.20 8.77 -31.94
CA MET A 148 -23.46 8.88 -32.69
C MET A 148 -23.61 10.27 -33.28
N GLU A 149 -23.36 11.34 -32.52
CA GLU A 149 -23.37 12.72 -33.04
C GLU A 149 -22.34 12.92 -34.17
N THR A 150 -21.15 12.35 -34.03
CA THR A 150 -20.11 12.40 -35.08
C THR A 150 -20.55 11.65 -36.34
N LEU A 151 -21.14 10.47 -36.18
CA LEU A 151 -21.69 9.67 -37.28
C LEU A 151 -22.82 10.45 -37.98
N ASP A 152 -23.76 11.00 -37.22
CA ASP A 152 -24.91 11.75 -37.73
C ASP A 152 -24.44 12.97 -38.52
N THR A 153 -23.55 13.76 -37.95
CA THR A 153 -22.96 14.93 -38.63
C THR A 153 -22.25 14.54 -39.92
N PHE A 154 -21.56 13.39 -39.94
CA PHE A 154 -20.86 12.91 -41.12
C PHE A 154 -21.83 12.45 -42.21
N LEU A 155 -22.88 11.70 -41.86
CA LEU A 155 -23.91 11.22 -42.80
C LEU A 155 -24.75 12.38 -43.36
N GLU A 156 -25.09 13.37 -42.54
CA GLU A 156 -25.73 14.61 -42.98
C GLU A 156 -24.84 15.37 -43.98
N GLY A 157 -23.53 15.46 -43.70
CA GLY A 157 -22.56 16.10 -44.59
C GLY A 157 -22.48 15.45 -45.97
N LEU A 158 -22.55 14.11 -46.04
CA LEU A 158 -22.59 13.37 -47.30
C LEU A 158 -23.90 13.60 -48.08
N SER A 159 -25.01 13.73 -47.36
CA SER A 159 -26.34 13.95 -47.94
C SER A 159 -26.49 15.33 -48.61
N LEU A 160 -25.66 16.31 -48.23
CA LEU A 160 -25.63 17.64 -48.85
C LEU A 160 -24.95 17.65 -50.24
N GLY A 161 -24.27 16.55 -50.61
CA GLY A 161 -23.60 16.37 -51.89
C GLY A 161 -22.29 17.16 -52.04
N SER A 162 -21.36 16.64 -52.86
CA SER A 162 -20.10 17.31 -53.20
C SER A 162 -20.06 17.68 -54.68
N GLU A 163 -19.45 18.83 -55.01
CA GLU A 163 -19.23 19.24 -56.40
C GLU A 163 -18.16 18.37 -57.11
N GLU A 164 -17.29 17.71 -56.34
CA GLU A 164 -16.24 16.82 -56.82
C GLU A 164 -16.60 15.33 -56.63
N PRO A 165 -16.19 14.43 -57.54
CA PRO A 165 -16.38 12.99 -57.38
C PRO A 165 -15.58 12.46 -56.19
N LEU A 166 -16.28 11.99 -55.16
CA LEU A 166 -15.70 11.39 -53.97
C LEU A 166 -15.20 9.97 -54.23
N ASN A 167 -14.09 9.59 -53.59
CA ASN A 167 -13.60 8.21 -53.59
C ASN A 167 -14.27 7.42 -52.44
N PRO A 168 -15.08 6.38 -52.72
CA PRO A 168 -15.78 5.57 -51.70
C PRO A 168 -14.90 5.06 -50.57
N GLN A 169 -13.70 4.57 -50.91
CA GLN A 169 -12.81 4.01 -49.91
C GLN A 169 -12.16 5.09 -49.04
N ALA A 170 -11.90 6.28 -49.60
CA ALA A 170 -11.34 7.39 -48.86
C ALA A 170 -12.34 7.96 -47.85
N VAL A 171 -13.60 8.17 -48.28
CA VAL A 171 -14.71 8.63 -47.42
C VAL A 171 -14.96 7.65 -46.28
N PHE A 172 -14.98 6.35 -46.57
CA PHE A 172 -15.14 5.34 -45.52
C PHE A 172 -13.98 5.34 -44.51
N ASN A 173 -12.73 5.51 -44.97
CA ASN A 173 -11.58 5.58 -44.07
C ASN A 173 -11.61 6.84 -43.20
N GLU A 174 -11.98 7.99 -43.78
CA GLU A 174 -12.18 9.25 -43.05
C GLU A 174 -13.26 9.11 -41.97
N MET A 175 -14.41 8.51 -42.32
CA MET A 175 -15.48 8.21 -41.36
C MET A 175 -14.98 7.38 -40.18
N ARG A 176 -14.19 6.33 -40.45
CA ARG A 176 -13.60 5.49 -39.40
C ARG A 176 -12.60 6.25 -38.53
N GLU A 177 -11.80 7.13 -39.12
CA GLU A 177 -10.84 7.96 -38.37
C GLU A 177 -11.54 8.99 -37.48
N LEU A 178 -12.64 9.57 -37.94
CA LEU A 178 -13.44 10.54 -37.20
C LEU A 178 -14.22 9.87 -36.05
N ILE A 179 -14.94 8.76 -36.33
CA ILE A 179 -15.73 8.04 -35.34
C ILE A 179 -14.82 7.26 -34.36
N ARG A 180 -13.59 6.91 -34.78
CA ARG A 180 -12.60 6.21 -33.94
C ARG A 180 -13.08 4.85 -33.42
N THR A 181 -13.93 4.17 -34.17
CA THR A 181 -14.41 2.80 -33.88
C THR A 181 -14.06 1.86 -35.03
N ARG A 182 -14.02 0.55 -34.74
CA ARG A 182 -13.67 -0.48 -35.72
C ARG A 182 -14.93 -1.14 -36.27
N PHE A 183 -15.51 -0.57 -37.32
CA PHE A 183 -16.63 -1.19 -38.05
C PHE A 183 -16.21 -1.52 -39.50
N GLU A 184 -16.93 -2.46 -40.10
CA GLU A 184 -16.68 -2.95 -41.46
C GLU A 184 -17.92 -2.78 -42.34
N LEU A 185 -17.69 -2.38 -43.59
CA LEU A 185 -18.71 -2.30 -44.62
C LEU A 185 -18.30 -3.14 -45.83
N SER A 186 -19.26 -3.79 -46.46
CA SER A 186 -19.07 -4.46 -47.74
C SER A 186 -18.82 -3.44 -48.85
N GLN A 187 -18.23 -3.88 -49.98
CA GLN A 187 -17.97 -3.01 -51.13
C GLN A 187 -19.24 -2.37 -51.72
N ASN A 188 -20.42 -2.97 -51.52
CA ASN A 188 -21.69 -2.39 -51.95
C ASN A 188 -22.14 -1.28 -50.99
N GLN A 189 -22.06 -1.53 -49.68
CA GLN A 189 -22.38 -0.53 -48.65
C GLN A 189 -21.45 0.68 -48.69
N ILE A 190 -20.17 0.49 -49.02
CA ILE A 190 -19.21 1.59 -49.22
C ILE A 190 -19.61 2.48 -50.41
N LYS A 191 -20.19 1.91 -51.47
CA LYS A 191 -20.70 2.70 -52.60
C LYS A 191 -21.97 3.44 -52.23
N GLU A 192 -22.90 2.73 -51.57
CA GLU A 192 -24.15 3.29 -51.06
C GLU A 192 -23.92 4.50 -50.13
N LEU A 193 -22.86 4.46 -49.30
CA LEU A 193 -22.47 5.55 -48.43
C LEU A 193 -22.30 6.90 -49.16
N ILE A 194 -21.81 6.90 -50.40
CA ILE A 194 -21.63 8.13 -51.21
C ILE A 194 -22.88 8.48 -52.01
N GLU A 195 -23.71 7.49 -52.35
CA GLU A 195 -24.94 7.68 -53.13
C GLU A 195 -26.10 8.23 -52.28
N GLY A 196 -25.90 8.33 -50.96
CA GLY A 196 -26.90 8.68 -49.95
C GLY A 196 -27.27 7.41 -49.17
N PRO A 197 -26.75 7.23 -47.94
CA PRO A 197 -26.99 6.01 -47.17
C PRO A 197 -28.49 5.84 -46.89
N GLY A 198 -29.04 4.65 -47.15
CA GLY A 198 -30.41 4.34 -46.76
C GLY A 198 -30.54 4.10 -45.25
N GLU A 199 -31.78 4.13 -44.73
CA GLU A 199 -32.08 3.86 -43.31
C GLU A 199 -31.45 2.53 -42.82
N GLU A 200 -31.42 1.51 -43.67
CA GLU A 200 -30.82 0.21 -43.36
C GLU A 200 -29.29 0.30 -43.15
N LEU A 201 -28.58 1.06 -43.98
CA LEU A 201 -27.13 1.24 -43.82
C LEU A 201 -26.81 2.08 -42.60
N GLU A 202 -27.61 3.10 -42.31
CA GLU A 202 -27.46 3.90 -41.09
C GLU A 202 -27.67 3.05 -39.83
N GLU A 203 -28.71 2.21 -39.79
CA GLU A 203 -28.98 1.31 -38.67
C GLU A 203 -27.84 0.29 -38.47
N ILE A 204 -27.30 -0.26 -39.56
CA ILE A 204 -26.12 -1.14 -39.52
C ILE A 204 -24.91 -0.41 -38.92
N LEU A 205 -24.64 0.83 -39.35
CA LEU A 205 -23.52 1.61 -38.85
C LEU A 205 -23.68 1.93 -37.36
N ARG A 206 -24.86 2.39 -36.93
CA ARG A 206 -25.18 2.65 -35.51
C ARG A 206 -24.97 1.39 -34.67
N THR A 207 -25.54 0.28 -35.09
CA THR A 207 -25.42 -1.01 -34.39
C THR A 207 -23.96 -1.46 -34.27
N GLN A 208 -23.18 -1.34 -35.35
CA GLN A 208 -21.77 -1.69 -35.32
C GLN A 208 -20.95 -0.75 -34.40
N VAL A 209 -21.21 0.55 -34.42
CA VAL A 209 -20.54 1.52 -33.53
C VAL A 209 -20.84 1.21 -32.07
N GLU A 210 -22.12 0.98 -31.75
CA GLU A 210 -22.57 0.63 -30.40
C GLU A 210 -21.93 -0.68 -29.91
N SER A 211 -22.07 -1.76 -30.69
CA SER A 211 -21.53 -3.08 -30.35
C SER A 211 -20.01 -3.06 -30.12
N GLN A 212 -19.27 -2.30 -30.94
CA GLN A 212 -17.81 -2.21 -30.82
C GLN A 212 -17.36 -1.39 -29.60
N LEU A 213 -18.05 -0.30 -29.29
CA LEU A 213 -17.78 0.47 -28.07
C LEU A 213 -18.10 -0.36 -26.82
N LEU A 214 -19.20 -1.10 -26.87
CA LEU A 214 -19.67 -1.92 -25.77
C LEU A 214 -18.72 -3.10 -25.49
N ASP A 215 -18.26 -3.83 -26.52
CA ASP A 215 -17.26 -4.90 -26.38
C ASP A 215 -15.93 -4.37 -25.79
N LEU A 216 -15.49 -3.18 -26.22
CA LEU A 216 -14.28 -2.55 -25.68
C LEU A 216 -14.44 -2.20 -24.20
N GLU A 217 -15.55 -1.60 -23.81
CA GLU A 217 -15.81 -1.26 -22.40
C GLU A 217 -16.00 -2.51 -21.54
N PHE A 218 -16.67 -3.55 -22.04
CA PHE A 218 -16.77 -4.83 -21.34
C PHE A 218 -15.42 -5.48 -21.09
N LYS A 219 -14.54 -5.52 -22.08
CA LYS A 219 -13.16 -6.04 -21.88
C LYS A 219 -12.39 -5.25 -20.83
N ARG A 220 -12.54 -3.93 -20.81
CA ARG A 220 -11.90 -3.05 -19.81
C ARG A 220 -12.48 -3.27 -18.42
N LEU A 221 -13.79 -3.42 -18.33
CA LEU A 221 -14.55 -3.64 -17.11
C LEU A 221 -14.17 -4.98 -16.49
N ILE A 222 -14.25 -6.08 -17.25
CA ILE A 222 -13.86 -7.43 -16.81
C ILE A 222 -12.41 -7.41 -16.32
N GLY A 223 -11.48 -6.86 -17.09
CA GLY A 223 -10.08 -6.75 -16.64
C GLY A 223 -9.89 -5.88 -15.39
N GLY A 224 -10.77 -4.89 -15.16
CA GLY A 224 -10.83 -4.12 -13.93
C GLY A 224 -11.27 -4.94 -12.73
N VAL A 225 -12.37 -5.70 -12.89
CA VAL A 225 -12.95 -6.56 -11.86
C VAL A 225 -12.02 -7.73 -11.51
N GLU A 226 -11.41 -8.37 -12.51
CA GLU A 226 -10.44 -9.46 -12.29
C GLU A 226 -9.23 -9.02 -11.47
N ARG A 227 -8.74 -7.79 -11.69
CA ARG A 227 -7.65 -7.20 -10.88
C ARG A 227 -8.07 -6.98 -9.44
N LEU A 228 -9.30 -6.55 -9.21
CA LEU A 228 -9.85 -6.32 -7.88
C LEU A 228 -10.04 -7.64 -7.12
N LEU A 229 -10.61 -8.66 -7.77
CA LEU A 229 -10.78 -10.01 -7.24
C LEU A 229 -9.43 -10.72 -7.01
N GLY A 230 -8.46 -10.49 -7.90
CA GLY A 230 -7.23 -11.27 -7.96
C GLY A 230 -7.41 -12.67 -8.57
N ALA A 231 -8.52 -12.87 -9.30
CA ALA A 231 -8.88 -14.12 -9.96
C ALA A 231 -9.59 -13.83 -11.30
N PRO A 232 -9.44 -14.71 -12.31
CA PRO A 232 -10.15 -14.55 -13.58
C PRO A 232 -11.65 -14.82 -13.44
N LEU A 233 -12.46 -14.18 -14.27
CA LEU A 233 -13.93 -14.35 -14.31
C LEU A 233 -14.41 -15.33 -15.40
N GLU A 234 -13.49 -15.96 -16.15
CA GLU A 234 -13.84 -16.88 -17.25
C GLU A 234 -14.81 -16.28 -18.28
N ALA A 235 -14.55 -15.03 -18.67
CA ALA A 235 -15.38 -14.20 -19.56
C ALA A 235 -15.71 -14.78 -20.95
N GLU A 236 -15.10 -15.90 -21.34
CA GLU A 236 -15.42 -16.64 -22.56
C GLU A 236 -16.89 -17.10 -22.58
N GLN A 237 -17.54 -17.19 -21.40
CA GLN A 237 -18.93 -17.63 -21.27
C GLN A 237 -19.99 -16.57 -21.67
N ILE A 238 -19.66 -15.27 -21.60
CA ILE A 238 -20.62 -14.18 -21.92
C ILE A 238 -20.83 -13.96 -23.42
N GLN A 239 -19.85 -14.33 -24.26
CA GLN A 239 -19.80 -13.92 -25.68
C GLN A 239 -20.97 -14.47 -26.53
N ASN A 240 -21.87 -15.27 -25.95
CA ASN A 240 -22.96 -15.95 -26.63
C ASN A 240 -24.37 -15.41 -26.29
N GLU A 241 -24.52 -14.46 -25.36
CA GLU A 241 -25.83 -13.89 -24.97
C GLU A 241 -25.95 -12.40 -25.34
N ASP A 242 -27.18 -11.94 -25.59
CA ASP A 242 -27.54 -10.56 -25.94
C ASP A 242 -26.76 -9.56 -25.06
N SER A 243 -25.80 -8.87 -25.69
CA SER A 243 -24.73 -8.18 -24.99
C SER A 243 -25.19 -6.78 -24.56
N SER A 244 -26.17 -6.68 -23.66
CA SER A 244 -26.57 -5.38 -23.09
C SER A 244 -25.73 -5.03 -21.85
N TRP A 245 -25.64 -3.73 -21.51
CA TRP A 245 -24.95 -3.28 -20.30
C TRP A 245 -25.51 -3.94 -19.02
N GLU A 246 -26.84 -4.08 -18.96
CA GLU A 246 -27.56 -4.70 -17.85
C GLU A 246 -27.21 -6.19 -17.72
N SER A 247 -27.24 -6.94 -18.82
CA SER A 247 -26.92 -8.37 -18.84
C SER A 247 -25.47 -8.65 -18.40
N VAL A 248 -24.52 -7.82 -18.83
CA VAL A 248 -23.11 -7.97 -18.40
C VAL A 248 -22.94 -7.61 -16.93
N THR A 249 -23.65 -6.58 -16.46
CA THR A 249 -23.65 -6.20 -15.04
C THR A 249 -24.15 -7.34 -14.16
N GLU A 250 -25.32 -7.91 -14.48
CA GLU A 250 -25.89 -9.05 -13.75
C GLU A 250 -24.95 -10.27 -13.76
N TRP A 251 -24.34 -10.59 -14.90
CA TRP A 251 -23.40 -11.69 -15.00
C TRP A 251 -22.16 -11.46 -14.13
N ILE A 252 -21.58 -10.25 -14.13
CA ILE A 252 -20.40 -9.94 -13.30
C ILE A 252 -20.72 -10.18 -11.83
N PHE A 253 -21.84 -9.66 -11.33
CA PHE A 253 -22.26 -9.85 -9.94
C PHE A 253 -22.44 -11.32 -9.61
N LYS A 254 -23.17 -12.06 -10.46
CA LYS A 254 -23.38 -13.50 -10.29
C LYS A 254 -22.05 -14.27 -10.25
N GLN A 255 -21.09 -13.95 -11.11
CA GLN A 255 -19.79 -14.61 -11.11
C GLN A 255 -18.99 -14.33 -9.82
N ILE A 256 -19.06 -13.10 -9.30
CA ILE A 256 -18.43 -12.75 -8.02
C ILE A 256 -19.06 -13.58 -6.89
N GLU A 257 -20.39 -13.57 -6.78
CA GLU A 257 -21.13 -14.34 -5.77
C GLU A 257 -20.82 -15.84 -5.86
N GLU A 258 -20.81 -16.42 -7.07
CA GLU A 258 -20.45 -17.82 -7.29
C GLU A 258 -19.01 -18.13 -6.85
N GLN A 259 -18.05 -17.23 -7.10
CA GLN A 259 -16.68 -17.39 -6.61
C GLN A 259 -16.58 -17.34 -5.09
N PHE A 260 -17.29 -16.43 -4.43
CA PHE A 260 -17.31 -16.34 -2.97
C PHE A 260 -18.03 -17.53 -2.33
N ALA A 261 -19.14 -18.00 -2.91
CA ALA A 261 -19.82 -19.22 -2.50
C ALA A 261 -18.91 -20.46 -2.63
N ASN A 262 -18.13 -20.56 -3.71
CA ASN A 262 -17.14 -21.62 -3.91
C ASN A 262 -16.01 -21.56 -2.86
N ARG A 263 -15.51 -20.36 -2.56
CA ARG A 263 -14.54 -20.13 -1.48
C ARG A 263 -15.11 -20.55 -0.13
N HIS A 264 -16.34 -20.14 0.21
CA HIS A 264 -16.99 -20.49 1.46
C HIS A 264 -17.06 -22.01 1.65
N ARG A 265 -17.58 -22.72 0.64
CA ARG A 265 -17.69 -24.18 0.64
C ARG A 265 -16.35 -24.88 0.82
N THR A 266 -15.33 -24.45 0.08
CA THR A 266 -13.99 -25.05 0.10
C THR A 266 -13.24 -24.73 1.39
N TYR A 267 -13.45 -23.54 1.96
CA TYR A 267 -12.72 -23.07 3.13
C TYR A 267 -13.32 -23.52 4.45
N PHE A 268 -14.65 -23.74 4.51
CA PHE A 268 -15.35 -23.94 5.78
C PHE A 268 -16.29 -25.15 5.81
N ASP A 269 -17.01 -25.44 4.72
CA ASP A 269 -18.17 -26.35 4.80
C ASP A 269 -17.83 -27.84 4.71
N ASP A 270 -16.68 -28.22 4.13
CA ASP A 270 -16.24 -29.61 4.08
C ASP A 270 -15.62 -30.02 5.43
N PRO A 271 -16.29 -30.84 6.27
CA PRO A 271 -15.78 -31.15 7.61
C PRO A 271 -14.50 -32.00 7.57
N ASP A 272 -14.27 -32.75 6.49
CA ASP A 272 -13.12 -33.64 6.32
C ASP A 272 -11.99 -32.98 5.50
N ASP A 273 -12.31 -31.96 4.69
CA ASP A 273 -11.36 -31.27 3.80
C ASP A 273 -11.26 -29.74 3.95
N SER A 274 -11.93 -29.14 4.94
CA SER A 274 -11.91 -27.69 5.18
C SER A 274 -10.49 -27.16 5.30
N ILE A 275 -10.12 -26.28 4.37
CA ILE A 275 -8.78 -25.72 4.27
C ILE A 275 -8.46 -24.88 5.52
N ILE A 276 -9.44 -24.13 6.04
CA ILE A 276 -9.22 -23.25 7.18
C ILE A 276 -9.13 -24.08 8.47
N THR A 277 -10.00 -25.06 8.67
CA THR A 277 -9.93 -25.97 9.83
C THR A 277 -8.58 -26.67 9.89
N LYS A 278 -8.09 -27.23 8.76
CA LYS A 278 -6.76 -27.86 8.69
C LYS A 278 -5.62 -26.90 9.00
N SER A 279 -5.75 -25.63 8.61
CA SER A 279 -4.75 -24.59 8.89
C SER A 279 -4.71 -24.25 10.38
N ILE A 280 -5.88 -24.14 11.02
CA ILE A 280 -6.02 -23.92 12.46
C ILE A 280 -5.43 -25.10 13.24
N GLU A 281 -5.83 -26.32 12.91
CA GLU A 281 -5.32 -27.54 13.54
C GLU A 281 -3.80 -27.69 13.39
N THR A 282 -3.24 -27.26 12.25
CA THR A 282 -1.79 -27.27 12.03
C THR A 282 -1.09 -26.34 13.01
N GLY A 283 -1.58 -25.11 13.19
CA GLY A 283 -1.01 -24.18 14.18
C GLY A 283 -1.20 -24.68 15.62
N LEU A 284 -2.33 -25.31 15.93
CA LEU A 284 -2.60 -25.90 17.25
C LEU A 284 -1.63 -27.03 17.63
N LYS A 285 -0.96 -27.68 16.68
CA LYS A 285 0.06 -28.71 16.98
C LYS A 285 1.29 -28.11 17.67
N GLU A 286 1.60 -26.84 17.42
CA GLU A 286 2.75 -26.16 18.00
C GLU A 286 2.45 -25.55 19.39
N VAL A 287 1.17 -25.42 19.75
CA VAL A 287 0.74 -24.91 21.06
C VAL A 287 0.98 -25.95 22.14
N GLN A 288 1.87 -25.63 23.09
CA GLN A 288 2.32 -26.55 24.15
C GLN A 288 1.35 -26.62 25.34
N THR A 289 0.66 -25.53 25.64
CA THR A 289 -0.24 -25.37 26.79
C THR A 289 -1.71 -25.43 26.38
N ASP A 290 -2.61 -25.66 27.34
CA ASP A 290 -4.06 -25.55 27.12
C ASP A 290 -4.51 -24.08 27.00
N GLU A 291 -3.78 -23.18 27.67
CA GLU A 291 -3.93 -21.73 27.54
C GLU A 291 -3.26 -21.23 26.26
N LEU A 292 -3.97 -20.37 25.52
CA LEU A 292 -3.52 -19.80 24.25
C LEU A 292 -2.90 -18.43 24.48
N SER A 293 -1.62 -18.26 24.14
CA SER A 293 -0.98 -16.94 24.12
C SER A 293 -1.41 -16.13 22.90
N ASP A 294 -1.24 -14.81 22.94
CA ASP A 294 -1.47 -13.96 21.76
C ASP A 294 -0.52 -14.33 20.61
N SER A 295 0.71 -14.76 20.91
CA SER A 295 1.67 -15.24 19.91
C SER A 295 1.14 -16.48 19.18
N ASP A 296 0.47 -17.40 19.89
CA ASP A 296 -0.15 -18.58 19.29
C ASP A 296 -1.32 -18.19 18.37
N LEU A 297 -2.20 -17.31 18.83
CA LEU A 297 -3.32 -16.83 18.04
C LEU A 297 -2.86 -16.09 16.77
N VAL A 298 -1.85 -15.22 16.88
CA VAL A 298 -1.28 -14.50 15.72
C VAL A 298 -0.74 -15.46 14.67
N LYS A 299 0.00 -16.50 15.09
CA LYS A 299 0.51 -17.53 14.16
C LYS A 299 -0.63 -18.26 13.46
N ILE A 300 -1.65 -18.68 14.22
CA ILE A 300 -2.80 -19.41 13.68
C ILE A 300 -3.59 -18.55 12.70
N LEU A 301 -3.87 -17.29 13.04
CA LEU A 301 -4.50 -16.32 12.13
C LEU A 301 -3.66 -16.15 10.85
N GLY A 302 -2.33 -16.08 10.96
CA GLY A 302 -1.44 -16.03 9.79
C GLY A 302 -1.58 -17.24 8.85
N LEU A 303 -1.75 -18.46 9.41
CA LEU A 303 -1.95 -19.69 8.62
C LEU A 303 -3.31 -19.73 7.90
N MET A 304 -4.31 -19.03 8.42
CA MET A 304 -5.63 -18.91 7.78
C MET A 304 -5.60 -17.96 6.57
N VAL A 305 -4.75 -16.93 6.61
CA VAL A 305 -4.64 -15.89 5.56
C VAL A 305 -3.98 -16.42 4.29
N GLU A 306 -2.86 -17.12 4.43
CA GLU A 306 -2.06 -17.57 3.30
C GLU A 306 -2.07 -19.10 3.15
N GLY A 307 -2.25 -19.56 1.91
CA GLY A 307 -2.06 -20.95 1.53
C GLY A 307 -0.84 -21.15 0.64
N ARG A 308 -0.48 -22.42 0.45
CA ARG A 308 0.50 -22.83 -0.58
C ARG A 308 -0.17 -23.81 -1.53
N ARG A 309 -0.15 -23.50 -2.82
CA ARG A 309 -0.59 -24.41 -3.89
C ARG A 309 0.60 -24.86 -4.71
N ALA A 310 0.69 -26.16 -4.97
CA ALA A 310 1.66 -26.67 -5.91
C ALA A 310 1.24 -26.27 -7.34
N ALA A 311 2.14 -25.64 -8.08
CA ALA A 311 2.00 -25.34 -9.50
C ALA A 311 3.25 -25.85 -10.24
N PHE A 312 3.17 -25.92 -11.56
CA PHE A 312 4.32 -26.21 -12.40
C PHE A 312 4.78 -24.93 -13.09
N ASP A 313 6.06 -24.61 -12.97
CA ASP A 313 6.65 -23.47 -13.66
C ASP A 313 6.57 -23.67 -15.18
N LYS A 314 5.95 -22.73 -15.90
CA LYS A 314 5.66 -22.85 -17.34
C LYS A 314 6.91 -23.03 -18.21
N LYS A 315 8.10 -22.62 -17.74
CA LYS A 315 9.37 -22.73 -18.48
C LYS A 315 10.18 -23.95 -18.08
N SER A 316 10.33 -24.21 -16.79
CA SER A 316 11.20 -25.28 -16.26
C SER A 316 10.46 -26.59 -15.97
N HIS A 317 9.12 -26.61 -16.05
CA HIS A 317 8.27 -27.75 -15.67
C HIS A 317 8.52 -28.28 -14.25
N LYS A 318 9.19 -27.50 -13.40
CA LYS A 318 9.45 -27.86 -12.01
C LYS A 318 8.25 -27.51 -11.15
N ARG A 319 7.98 -28.35 -10.16
CA ARG A 319 6.97 -28.07 -9.13
C ARG A 319 7.45 -26.87 -8.31
N ILE A 320 6.69 -25.79 -8.34
CA ILE A 320 6.86 -24.59 -7.53
C ILE A 320 5.69 -24.48 -6.55
N TRP A 321 5.92 -23.84 -5.41
CA TRP A 321 4.86 -23.49 -4.47
C TRP A 321 4.47 -22.04 -4.70
N LEU A 322 3.22 -21.82 -5.12
CA LEU A 322 2.64 -20.49 -5.21
C LEU A 322 1.95 -20.17 -3.89
N ARG A 323 2.22 -18.98 -3.35
CA ARG A 323 1.41 -18.44 -2.25
C ARG A 323 0.04 -18.06 -2.80
N THR A 324 -1.01 -18.42 -2.08
CA THR A 324 -2.39 -18.10 -2.43
C THR A 324 -3.02 -17.34 -1.29
N GLN A 325 -3.54 -16.14 -1.55
CA GLN A 325 -4.34 -15.42 -0.57
C GLN A 325 -5.67 -16.14 -0.37
N ARG A 326 -6.04 -16.44 0.88
CA ARG A 326 -7.30 -17.11 1.24
C ARG A 326 -8.28 -16.15 1.88
N LEU A 327 -7.86 -15.39 2.88
CA LEU A 327 -8.72 -14.46 3.62
C LEU A 327 -8.09 -13.06 3.64
N ARG A 328 -8.91 -12.01 3.54
CA ARG A 328 -8.46 -10.62 3.68
C ARG A 328 -9.08 -9.97 4.92
N TYR A 329 -8.34 -10.00 6.02
CA TYR A 329 -8.80 -9.46 7.30
C TYR A 329 -9.10 -7.97 7.32
N THR A 330 -8.44 -7.19 6.44
CA THR A 330 -8.53 -5.73 6.43
C THR A 330 -9.97 -5.22 6.34
N PHE A 331 -10.85 -5.87 5.56
CA PHE A 331 -12.24 -5.43 5.41
C PHE A 331 -13.10 -5.70 6.65
N TYR A 332 -12.90 -6.84 7.30
CA TYR A 332 -13.59 -7.14 8.56
C TYR A 332 -13.06 -6.27 9.70
N ALA A 333 -11.74 -6.10 9.79
CA ALA A 333 -11.13 -5.21 10.78
C ALA A 333 -11.58 -3.76 10.59
N ALA A 334 -11.82 -3.29 9.36
CA ALA A 334 -12.39 -1.96 9.12
C ALA A 334 -13.81 -1.83 9.71
N ARG A 335 -14.62 -2.90 9.70
CA ARG A 335 -15.93 -2.92 10.36
C ARG A 335 -15.82 -2.86 11.88
N LEU A 336 -14.75 -3.41 12.46
CA LEU A 336 -14.48 -3.29 13.91
C LEU A 336 -14.01 -1.87 14.24
N LEU A 337 -13.11 -1.31 13.43
CA LEU A 337 -12.60 0.04 13.59
C LEU A 337 -13.71 1.11 13.49
N ASN A 338 -14.69 0.90 12.62
CA ASN A 338 -15.87 1.78 12.52
C ASN A 338 -16.83 1.73 13.72
N GLN A 339 -16.63 0.82 14.68
CA GLN A 339 -17.47 0.76 15.88
C GLN A 339 -16.95 1.65 17.01
N ILE A 340 -15.75 2.21 16.87
CA ILE A 340 -15.15 3.14 17.82
C ILE A 340 -15.08 4.54 17.21
N ASP A 341 -15.16 5.57 18.06
CA ASP A 341 -15.05 6.95 17.60
C ASP A 341 -13.62 7.27 17.14
N GLN A 342 -13.51 8.29 16.30
CA GLN A 342 -12.25 8.70 15.67
C GLN A 342 -11.13 9.02 16.69
N VAL A 343 -11.45 9.65 17.82
CA VAL A 343 -10.45 10.02 18.83
C VAL A 343 -9.93 8.77 19.54
N THR A 344 -10.84 7.86 19.90
CA THR A 344 -10.47 6.57 20.48
C THR A 344 -9.63 5.75 19.50
N ALA A 345 -10.01 5.69 18.22
CA ALA A 345 -9.25 4.99 17.20
C ALA A 345 -7.84 5.56 17.02
N GLN A 346 -7.70 6.89 16.98
CA GLN A 346 -6.39 7.53 16.87
C GLN A 346 -5.48 7.14 18.04
N ASN A 347 -5.98 7.25 19.27
CA ASN A 347 -5.21 6.93 20.46
C ASN A 347 -4.82 5.45 20.52
N ASP A 348 -5.75 4.55 20.19
CA ASP A 348 -5.51 3.10 20.18
C ASP A 348 -4.47 2.69 19.12
N ILE A 349 -4.52 3.31 17.93
CA ILE A 349 -3.50 3.11 16.88
C ILE A 349 -2.12 3.58 17.37
N LEU A 350 -2.05 4.78 17.96
CA LEU A 350 -0.79 5.34 18.46
C LEU A 350 -0.20 4.47 19.59
N GLU A 351 -1.03 4.06 20.54
CA GLU A 351 -0.63 3.17 21.63
C GLU A 351 -0.12 1.83 21.10
N HIS A 352 -0.81 1.23 20.12
CA HIS A 352 -0.35 -0.01 19.50
C HIS A 352 1.01 0.14 18.82
N LEU A 353 1.24 1.23 18.08
CA LEU A 353 2.50 1.47 17.38
C LEU A 353 3.65 1.78 18.33
N ASP A 354 3.41 2.54 19.40
CA ASP A 354 4.44 2.80 20.42
C ASP A 354 4.80 1.51 21.17
N ASN A 355 3.81 0.69 21.53
CA ASN A 355 4.06 -0.63 22.10
C ASN A 355 4.87 -1.53 21.14
N ALA A 356 4.56 -1.52 19.85
CA ALA A 356 5.34 -2.26 18.86
C ALA A 356 6.80 -1.76 18.82
N ARG A 357 7.02 -0.45 18.92
CA ARG A 357 8.36 0.17 18.95
C ARG A 357 9.14 -0.27 20.19
N LEU A 358 8.51 -0.26 21.36
CA LEU A 358 9.14 -0.71 22.61
C LEU A 358 9.55 -2.18 22.55
N ILE A 359 8.70 -3.05 21.98
CA ILE A 359 9.05 -4.47 21.80
C ILE A 359 10.22 -4.64 20.82
N VAL A 360 10.26 -3.86 19.73
CA VAL A 360 11.39 -3.86 18.79
C VAL A 360 12.68 -3.43 19.50
N GLN A 361 12.61 -2.39 20.34
CA GLN A 361 13.73 -1.87 21.11
C GLN A 361 14.27 -2.91 22.10
N ASP A 362 13.39 -3.56 22.86
CA ASP A 362 13.76 -4.64 23.78
C ASP A 362 14.41 -5.81 23.04
N ALA A 363 13.84 -6.23 21.91
CA ALA A 363 14.40 -7.30 21.08
C ALA A 363 15.82 -6.98 20.59
N TRP A 364 16.09 -5.72 20.21
CA TRP A 364 17.44 -5.25 19.88
C TRP A 364 18.37 -5.25 21.10
N GLY A 365 17.90 -4.76 22.24
CA GLY A 365 18.65 -4.76 23.49
C GLY A 365 19.07 -6.15 23.91
N LEU A 366 18.15 -7.12 23.84
CA LEU A 366 18.41 -8.53 24.14
C LEU A 366 19.46 -9.14 23.20
N ASN A 367 19.35 -8.87 21.90
CA ASN A 367 20.35 -9.34 20.93
C ASN A 367 21.72 -8.73 21.21
N GLU A 368 21.77 -7.43 21.53
CA GLU A 368 23.00 -6.69 21.73
C GLU A 368 23.72 -7.08 23.02
N ILE A 369 23.00 -7.20 24.13
CA ILE A 369 23.58 -7.67 25.39
C ILE A 369 24.07 -9.12 25.29
N THR A 370 23.37 -9.96 24.51
CA THR A 370 23.81 -11.34 24.22
C THR A 370 25.09 -11.36 23.39
N ARG A 371 25.21 -10.46 22.40
CA ARG A 371 26.40 -10.30 21.56
C ARG A 371 27.62 -9.86 22.39
N LEU A 372 27.39 -8.98 23.36
CA LEU A 372 28.43 -8.36 24.19
C LEU A 372 28.66 -9.07 25.54
N LYS A 373 28.04 -10.23 25.78
CA LYS A 373 28.05 -10.92 27.08
C LYS A 373 29.45 -11.12 27.69
N ASP A 374 30.46 -11.37 26.86
CA ASP A 374 31.84 -11.64 27.26
C ASP A 374 32.73 -10.39 27.27
N VAL A 375 32.18 -9.22 26.95
CA VAL A 375 32.87 -7.92 26.89
C VAL A 375 32.79 -7.23 28.23
N GLN A 376 33.89 -6.61 28.65
CA GLN A 376 33.93 -5.81 29.89
C GLN A 376 33.28 -4.44 29.68
N LEU A 377 32.66 -3.86 30.72
CA LEU A 377 32.09 -2.51 30.64
C LEU A 377 33.12 -1.46 30.18
N SER A 378 34.37 -1.58 30.64
CA SER A 378 35.49 -0.71 30.23
C SER A 378 35.84 -0.80 28.75
N GLN A 379 35.51 -1.91 28.09
CA GLN A 379 35.83 -2.19 26.68
C GLN A 379 34.69 -1.83 25.74
N LEU A 380 33.54 -1.39 26.27
CA LEU A 380 32.47 -0.83 25.46
C LEU A 380 32.94 0.47 24.80
N GLU A 381 32.31 0.78 23.68
CA GLU A 381 32.55 2.01 22.94
C GLU A 381 32.31 3.26 23.79
N ASP A 382 33.10 4.32 23.57
CA ASP A 382 33.07 5.55 24.37
C ASP A 382 31.65 6.10 24.56
N LYS A 383 30.90 6.22 23.47
CA LYS A 383 29.52 6.76 23.53
C LYS A 383 28.57 5.86 24.33
N VAL A 384 28.73 4.54 24.22
CA VAL A 384 27.93 3.59 25.01
C VAL A 384 28.30 3.69 26.49
N ARG A 385 29.59 3.82 26.81
CA ARG A 385 30.06 4.03 28.19
C ARG A 385 29.53 5.33 28.78
N ASP A 386 29.56 6.41 28.01
CA ASP A 386 29.05 7.71 28.44
C ASP A 386 27.55 7.66 28.76
N ILE A 387 26.75 7.03 27.87
CA ILE A 387 25.32 6.83 28.09
C ILE A 387 25.05 5.97 29.33
N ILE A 388 25.79 4.86 29.49
CA ILE A 388 25.63 3.98 30.65
C ILE A 388 25.98 4.75 31.93
N ARG A 389 27.09 5.50 31.95
CA ARG A 389 27.51 6.31 33.11
C ARG A 389 26.49 7.37 33.48
N GLU A 390 25.86 8.02 32.50
CA GLU A 390 24.81 9.01 32.73
C GLU A 390 23.58 8.38 33.40
N GLU A 391 23.20 7.16 33.00
CA GLU A 391 22.01 6.48 33.53
C GLU A 391 22.25 5.82 34.90
N ILE A 392 23.34 5.05 35.05
CA ILE A 392 23.59 4.24 36.27
C ILE A 392 24.46 4.98 37.31
N GLY A 393 25.08 6.10 36.91
CA GLY A 393 26.02 6.88 37.71
C GLY A 393 27.46 6.36 37.67
N ASP A 394 28.41 7.31 37.72
CA ASP A 394 29.86 7.03 37.65
C ASP A 394 30.34 6.05 38.73
N ASP A 395 29.84 6.17 39.97
CA ASP A 395 30.25 5.30 41.09
C ASP A 395 29.88 3.83 40.83
N VAL A 396 28.71 3.57 40.25
CA VAL A 396 28.24 2.22 39.92
C VAL A 396 29.01 1.69 38.71
N PHE A 397 29.22 2.53 37.70
CA PHE A 397 30.01 2.16 36.52
C PHE A 397 31.45 1.74 36.89
N GLU A 398 32.14 2.54 37.70
CA GLU A 398 33.52 2.25 38.13
C GLU A 398 33.61 0.96 38.96
N LYS A 399 32.60 0.68 39.79
CA LYS A 399 32.52 -0.57 40.58
C LYS A 399 32.49 -1.83 39.70
N TYR A 400 31.82 -1.77 38.54
CA TYR A 400 31.62 -2.92 37.65
C TYR A 400 32.46 -2.84 36.35
N THR A 401 33.29 -1.82 36.18
CA THR A 401 34.08 -1.50 34.97
C THR A 401 34.89 -2.68 34.39
N HIS A 402 35.42 -3.56 35.25
CA HIS A 402 36.24 -4.71 34.83
C HIS A 402 35.46 -6.03 34.78
N GLN A 403 34.16 -6.02 35.09
CA GLN A 403 33.31 -7.20 34.97
C GLN A 403 32.77 -7.34 33.55
N ASN A 404 32.51 -8.58 33.14
CA ASN A 404 31.83 -8.88 31.90
C ASN A 404 30.34 -8.57 32.04
N LEU A 405 29.69 -8.16 30.94
CA LEU A 405 28.25 -7.88 30.92
C LEU A 405 27.38 -9.08 31.32
N ASP A 406 27.86 -10.32 31.20
CA ASP A 406 27.11 -11.47 31.68
C ASP A 406 27.10 -11.61 33.21
N THR A 407 28.11 -11.04 33.87
CA THR A 407 28.40 -11.25 35.30
C THR A 407 27.96 -10.10 36.20
N VAL A 408 27.50 -8.99 35.61
CA VAL A 408 26.94 -7.88 36.39
C VAL A 408 25.61 -8.29 37.05
N PRO A 409 25.20 -7.61 38.13
CA PRO A 409 23.89 -7.83 38.74
C PRO A 409 22.73 -7.76 37.73
N ASP A 410 21.68 -8.55 37.93
CA ASP A 410 20.57 -8.69 36.99
C ASP A 410 19.80 -7.38 36.76
N ASP A 411 19.63 -6.57 37.80
CA ASP A 411 19.04 -5.22 37.74
C ASP A 411 19.88 -4.30 36.84
N LEU A 412 21.19 -4.27 37.05
CA LEU A 412 22.09 -3.50 36.20
C LEU A 412 22.13 -4.03 34.76
N LYS A 413 22.02 -5.34 34.58
CA LYS A 413 21.99 -5.99 33.27
C LYS A 413 20.75 -5.57 32.48
N GLU A 414 19.60 -5.45 33.15
CA GLU A 414 18.35 -4.97 32.57
C GLU A 414 18.44 -3.51 32.15
N ASP A 415 18.96 -2.62 33.00
CA ASP A 415 19.16 -1.21 32.66
C ASP A 415 20.08 -1.05 31.44
N ILE A 416 21.20 -1.79 31.42
CA ILE A 416 22.14 -1.78 30.29
C ILE A 416 21.47 -2.33 29.02
N ARG A 417 20.68 -3.40 29.12
CA ARG A 417 19.95 -3.98 27.97
C ARG A 417 19.05 -2.92 27.33
N ASP A 418 18.28 -2.21 28.13
CA ASP A 418 17.30 -1.23 27.64
C ASP A 418 18.00 -0.03 26.97
N LEU A 419 19.12 0.44 27.55
CA LEU A 419 19.97 1.48 26.96
C LEU A 419 20.60 1.04 25.63
N LEU A 420 21.13 -0.18 25.56
CA LEU A 420 21.69 -0.74 24.33
C LEU A 420 20.62 -0.84 23.24
N GLY A 421 19.42 -1.31 23.59
CA GLY A 421 18.28 -1.36 22.67
C GLY A 421 17.91 0.01 22.11
N ARG A 422 17.78 1.01 23.00
CA ARG A 422 17.49 2.41 22.60
C ARG A 422 18.58 2.98 21.69
N SER A 423 19.84 2.74 22.02
CA SER A 423 20.99 3.19 21.22
C SER A 423 20.98 2.57 19.81
N VAL A 424 20.77 1.26 19.71
CA VAL A 424 20.70 0.54 18.43
C VAL A 424 19.54 1.06 17.58
N VAL A 425 18.34 1.16 18.15
CA VAL A 425 17.16 1.67 17.44
C VAL A 425 17.37 3.13 16.99
N SER A 426 17.91 3.99 17.84
CA SER A 426 18.28 5.38 17.48
C SER A 426 19.26 5.42 16.30
N ASN A 427 20.25 4.53 16.28
CA ASN A 427 21.20 4.41 15.17
C ASN A 427 20.53 3.92 13.88
N ILE A 428 19.57 3.00 13.98
CA ILE A 428 18.75 2.54 12.85
C ILE A 428 17.92 3.71 12.28
N TYR A 429 17.26 4.49 13.14
CA TYR A 429 16.51 5.68 12.74
C TYR A 429 17.40 6.72 12.07
N ARG A 430 18.61 6.94 12.60
CA ARG A 430 19.59 7.84 11.99
C ARG A 430 19.96 7.41 10.57
N ASP A 431 20.28 6.13 10.36
CA ASP A 431 20.59 5.59 9.03
C ASP A 431 19.39 5.73 8.09
N LEU A 432 18.17 5.42 8.57
CA LEU A 432 16.94 5.58 7.81
C LEU A 432 16.72 7.05 7.37
N PHE A 433 16.78 8.00 8.30
CA PHE A 433 16.62 9.44 7.98
C PHE A 433 17.63 9.90 6.94
N LEU A 434 18.92 9.63 7.18
CA LEU A 434 19.98 10.10 6.31
C LEU A 434 19.84 9.54 4.89
N ARG A 435 19.36 8.30 4.76
CA ARG A 435 19.07 7.68 3.46
C ARG A 435 17.88 8.32 2.77
N VAL A 436 16.75 8.48 3.47
CA VAL A 436 15.55 9.10 2.91
C VAL A 436 15.85 10.54 2.46
N ILE A 437 16.53 11.33 3.29
CA ILE A 437 16.96 12.69 2.96
C ILE A 437 17.85 12.67 1.71
N SER A 438 18.85 11.77 1.65
CA SER A 438 19.78 11.74 0.52
C SER A 438 19.12 11.30 -0.79
N GLU A 439 18.20 10.32 -0.73
CA GLU A 439 17.45 9.81 -1.90
C GLU A 439 16.57 10.91 -2.49
N LEU A 440 15.69 11.50 -1.66
CA LEU A 440 14.71 12.48 -2.12
C LEU A 440 15.34 13.83 -2.48
N TRP A 441 16.43 14.23 -1.82
CA TRP A 441 17.14 15.47 -2.17
C TRP A 441 17.76 15.42 -3.57
N VAL A 442 18.33 14.28 -3.98
CA VAL A 442 18.89 14.12 -5.33
C VAL A 442 17.79 14.20 -6.39
N GLU A 443 16.64 13.57 -6.13
CA GLU A 443 15.49 13.66 -7.01
C GLU A 443 14.98 15.10 -7.10
N TYR A 444 14.82 15.78 -5.96
CA TYR A 444 14.41 17.18 -5.89
C TYR A 444 15.33 18.11 -6.69
N LEU A 445 16.65 17.97 -6.56
CA LEU A 445 17.61 18.76 -7.34
C LEU A 445 17.42 18.58 -8.85
N THR A 446 17.11 17.35 -9.27
CA THR A 446 16.81 17.04 -10.67
C THR A 446 15.52 17.72 -11.12
N GLN A 447 14.48 17.69 -10.27
CA GLN A 447 13.21 18.38 -10.56
C GLN A 447 13.38 19.90 -10.61
N MET A 448 14.22 20.49 -9.75
CA MET A 448 14.51 21.93 -9.76
C MET A 448 15.28 22.38 -10.99
N GLU A 449 16.17 21.54 -11.52
CA GLU A 449 16.84 21.80 -12.80
C GLU A 449 15.83 21.76 -13.96
N ALA A 450 14.95 20.76 -13.98
CA ALA A 450 13.89 20.67 -14.98
C ALA A 450 12.93 21.88 -14.91
N LEU A 451 12.55 22.30 -13.71
CA LEU A 451 11.73 23.49 -13.47
C LEU A 451 12.40 24.75 -14.03
N ARG A 452 13.71 24.91 -13.78
CA ARG A 452 14.50 26.06 -14.27
C ARG A 452 14.46 26.14 -15.80
N VAL A 453 14.64 25.00 -16.47
CA VAL A 453 14.57 24.92 -17.95
C VAL A 453 13.16 25.23 -18.45
N ALA A 454 12.13 24.64 -17.85
CA ALA A 454 10.73 24.82 -18.27
C ALA A 454 10.27 26.29 -18.13
N ILE A 455 10.58 26.94 -17.01
CA ILE A 455 10.22 28.35 -16.78
C ILE A 455 10.99 29.29 -17.73
N GLY A 456 12.22 28.94 -18.09
CA GLY A 456 12.95 29.64 -19.14
C GLY A 456 12.23 29.63 -20.49
N LEU A 457 11.48 28.57 -20.81
CA LEU A 457 10.66 28.45 -22.01
C LEU A 457 9.30 29.15 -21.87
N GLU A 458 8.71 29.21 -20.67
CA GLU A 458 7.44 29.88 -20.36
C GLU A 458 7.52 31.42 -20.28
N ALA A 459 8.73 32.01 -20.30
CA ALA A 459 8.95 33.47 -20.26
C ALA A 459 8.25 34.26 -21.40
N TYR A 460 7.69 33.56 -22.40
CA TYR A 460 6.83 34.11 -23.45
C TYR A 460 5.44 34.56 -22.96
N ALA A 461 5.00 34.19 -21.74
CA ALA A 461 3.65 34.44 -21.23
C ALA A 461 3.48 35.73 -20.37
N GLN A 462 4.40 36.70 -20.46
CA GLN A 462 4.33 38.01 -19.77
C GLN A 462 4.29 37.96 -18.22
N ARG A 463 4.63 36.83 -17.60
CA ARG A 463 4.82 36.70 -16.13
C ARG A 463 6.31 36.70 -15.80
N ASP A 464 6.68 37.25 -14.63
CA ASP A 464 8.08 37.25 -14.17
C ASP A 464 8.55 35.81 -13.89
N PRO A 465 9.50 35.27 -14.68
CA PRO A 465 9.99 33.90 -14.53
C PRO A 465 10.60 33.62 -13.16
N LEU A 466 11.26 34.61 -12.54
CA LEU A 466 11.88 34.46 -11.23
C LEU A 466 10.85 34.26 -10.13
N VAL A 467 9.74 35.02 -10.20
CA VAL A 467 8.63 34.89 -9.25
C VAL A 467 7.97 33.51 -9.38
N GLN A 468 7.75 33.04 -10.61
CA GLN A 468 7.18 31.71 -10.85
C GLN A 468 8.09 30.59 -10.34
N TYR A 469 9.40 30.72 -10.56
CA TYR A 469 10.38 29.74 -10.05
C TYR A 469 10.40 29.69 -8.53
N LYS A 470 10.37 30.84 -7.86
CA LYS A 470 10.31 30.91 -6.40
C LYS A 470 9.06 30.25 -5.83
N ASN A 471 7.89 30.53 -6.42
CA ASN A 471 6.62 29.96 -5.94
C ASN A 471 6.58 28.44 -6.15
N ARG A 472 6.81 27.96 -7.38
CA ARG A 472 6.81 26.52 -7.67
C ARG A 472 7.93 25.80 -6.92
N GLY A 473 9.11 26.40 -6.82
CA GLY A 473 10.24 25.86 -6.07
C GLY A 473 9.96 25.76 -4.57
N PHE A 474 9.19 26.70 -4.00
CA PHE A 474 8.73 26.63 -2.61
C PHE A 474 7.69 25.51 -2.41
N GLU A 475 6.69 25.39 -3.29
CA GLU A 475 5.70 24.30 -3.25
C GLU A 475 6.38 22.93 -3.35
N MET A 476 7.28 22.75 -4.31
CA MET A 476 8.05 21.51 -4.46
C MET A 476 8.94 21.24 -3.24
N PHE A 477 9.46 22.29 -2.59
CA PHE A 477 10.26 22.12 -1.37
C PHE A 477 9.40 21.71 -0.17
N GLN A 478 8.18 22.23 -0.03
CA GLN A 478 7.26 21.75 1.02
C GLN A 478 6.89 20.28 0.78
N GLN A 479 6.57 19.93 -0.46
CA GLN A 479 6.27 18.54 -0.83
C GLN A 479 7.47 17.62 -0.52
N LEU A 480 8.70 18.04 -0.82
CA LEU A 480 9.90 17.30 -0.45
C LEU A 480 9.98 17.02 1.06
N MET A 481 9.67 18.01 1.89
CA MET A 481 9.70 17.85 3.34
C MET A 481 8.65 16.85 3.84
N ASP A 482 7.45 16.88 3.25
CA ASP A 482 6.38 15.94 3.55
C ASP A 482 6.74 14.53 3.07
N ASP A 483 7.28 14.40 1.86
CA ASP A 483 7.75 13.13 1.30
C ASP A 483 8.88 12.53 2.15
N MET A 484 9.78 13.35 2.70
CA MET A 484 10.81 12.89 3.64
C MET A 484 10.19 12.34 4.92
N ARG A 485 9.22 13.05 5.51
CA ARG A 485 8.52 12.60 6.72
C ARG A 485 7.80 11.28 6.47
N ILE A 486 6.99 11.21 5.42
CA ILE A 486 6.24 10.01 5.01
C ILE A 486 7.20 8.86 4.68
N GLY A 487 8.29 9.15 3.98
CA GLY A 487 9.32 8.18 3.60
C GLY A 487 10.00 7.52 4.80
N VAL A 488 10.23 8.30 5.88
CA VAL A 488 10.71 7.75 7.15
C VAL A 488 9.62 6.92 7.80
N VAL A 489 8.43 7.48 8.03
CA VAL A 489 7.31 6.81 8.74
C VAL A 489 6.98 5.44 8.12
N ASN A 490 6.90 5.37 6.79
CA ASN A 490 6.59 4.15 6.06
C ASN A 490 7.64 3.03 6.22
N ARG A 491 8.83 3.34 6.72
CA ARG A 491 9.97 2.42 6.81
C ARG A 491 10.41 2.17 8.26
N ILE A 492 9.85 2.86 9.27
CA ILE A 492 10.31 2.79 10.69
C ILE A 492 10.43 1.34 11.20
N PHE A 493 9.42 0.49 10.98
CA PHE A 493 9.40 -0.87 11.53
C PHE A 493 9.99 -1.93 10.59
N THR A 494 10.12 -1.63 9.29
CA THR A 494 10.51 -2.61 8.26
C THR A 494 11.91 -2.37 7.73
N PHE A 495 12.53 -1.22 8.04
CA PHE A 495 13.87 -0.89 7.60
C PHE A 495 14.91 -1.85 8.18
N GLN A 496 15.64 -2.51 7.29
CA GLN A 496 16.77 -3.36 7.64
C GLN A 496 18.06 -2.66 7.24
N PRO A 497 18.93 -2.31 8.19
CA PRO A 497 20.19 -1.66 7.87
C PRO A 497 21.13 -2.61 7.14
N ARG A 498 21.89 -2.08 6.17
CA ARG A 498 22.80 -2.89 5.34
C ARG A 498 24.00 -3.44 6.09
N ASN A 499 24.41 -2.80 7.18
CA ASN A 499 25.58 -3.17 7.95
C ASN A 499 25.25 -3.08 9.45
N LEU A 500 24.65 -4.16 9.96
CA LEU A 500 24.23 -4.28 11.36
C LEU A 500 25.41 -4.12 12.32
N ASP A 501 26.57 -4.70 11.98
CA ASP A 501 27.78 -4.59 12.79
C ASP A 501 28.22 -3.14 12.97
N ARG A 502 28.10 -2.28 11.94
CA ARG A 502 28.41 -0.84 12.04
C ARG A 502 27.41 -0.05 12.89
N ILE A 503 26.17 -0.52 13.00
CA ILE A 503 25.14 0.12 13.83
C ILE A 503 25.29 -0.29 15.29
N GLN A 504 25.70 -1.53 15.52
CA GLN A 504 25.97 -2.12 16.84
C GLN A 504 27.33 -1.69 17.42
N ALA A 505 28.32 -1.39 16.57
CA ALA A 505 29.66 -1.00 17.00
C ALA A 505 29.86 0.51 17.18
N GLY A 506 28.82 1.32 16.95
CA GLY A 506 28.81 2.79 16.99
C GLY A 506 30.06 3.50 16.44
N PHE A 507 29.84 4.29 15.38
CA PHE A 507 30.80 5.11 14.62
C PHE A 507 31.51 4.45 13.43
N GLU A 508 31.47 5.15 12.29
CA GLU A 508 32.54 6.02 11.79
C GLU A 508 32.12 6.60 10.42
N GLU A 509 32.41 7.89 10.22
CA GLU A 509 32.23 8.77 9.05
C GLU A 509 31.11 8.44 8.03
N SER A 510 30.20 9.42 7.86
CA SER A 510 29.47 9.59 6.60
C SER A 510 30.50 9.51 5.46
N PRO A 511 30.26 8.75 4.36
CA PRO A 511 31.12 8.92 3.19
C PRO A 511 31.10 10.41 2.88
N ALA A 512 32.29 11.02 2.97
CA ALA A 512 32.46 12.44 2.72
C ALA A 512 31.68 12.77 1.45
N ALA A 513 30.84 13.82 1.53
CA ALA A 513 30.17 14.36 0.36
C ALA A 513 31.22 14.45 -0.76
N PRO A 514 30.89 14.04 -2.00
CA PRO A 514 31.78 14.32 -3.11
C PRO A 514 32.05 15.83 -3.05
N LYS A 515 33.31 16.20 -2.82
CA LYS A 515 33.73 17.59 -2.96
C LYS A 515 33.34 17.99 -4.37
N ALA A 516 32.43 18.94 -4.48
CA ALA A 516 32.11 19.57 -5.73
C ALA A 516 33.35 20.37 -6.15
N ASP A 517 34.10 19.83 -7.11
CA ASP A 517 34.76 20.64 -8.12
C ASP A 517 33.75 20.97 -9.23
#